data_AF-A0A370VZ32-F1
#
_entry.id   AF-A0A370VZ32-F1
#
_cell.length_a   1.000
_cell.length_b   1.000
_cell.length_c   1.000
_cell.angle_alpha   90.00
_cell.angle_beta   90.00
_cell.angle_gamma   90.00
#
_symmetry.space_group_name_H-M   'P 1'
#
loop_
_entity.id
_entity.type
_entity.pdbx_description
1 polymer ?
#
loop_
_entity_poly.entity_id
_entity_poly.type
_entity_poly.pdbx_seq_one_letter_code
_entity_poly.pdbx_strand_id
1 'polypeptide(L)'
;MSSGSGGGPPVEWLSLENVIAVGTSVLGLLVPIAMFLYDRRVPRRKRIGYRVQMDSPIGDGAFNPRLGDFDVPNMADASLVLLRIENDGSQSVADNDYTSSEVHGLTAEFTGRTVQAVSVTQPSGIEHLNSHFTNANGFEHVAGTVTIPRVPLNPGDHFKLLVLLSGGPAEGEVKLIGGLRDGRVHRNSAPKPDEKQRTFSPPARLLSGALALAVLALAGIIVLRSGDPIECEQGELTLTGSTAFEPVVRTIAERYESKCQGADIVIEARGSEDGVSQLAELGERSPDAARSVIAFSDGPMGGRWNLTGTEVALSFFTLVVHPGIDLGPRGLSARQVRDIYAGEYRRWGDVVPGREELAGLPIVLVSRGDESGTRQIFQDRVLKGWERAPSTSLDCRPPATPTDSVTRCELGSTRAVLDKVEEQPGAVGYSEVGLAKERGARVNTVPLDGDWPNEARIDLGAGRYPYKDIEYAYTFGRAPAGSLAAGFLAYLDEAVSQKTIRDKGHLPCLREPEQCG
;
A
#
# COMPACT_ATOMS: atom_id res chain seq x y z
N MET A 1 -27.06 27.13 37.41
CA MET A 1 -26.15 28.15 36.86
C MET A 1 -24.72 27.73 37.20
N SER A 2 -24.01 27.17 36.23
CA SER A 2 -22.56 27.33 36.02
C SER A 2 -22.21 26.42 34.83
N SER A 3 -22.11 27.06 33.67
CA SER A 3 -21.70 26.49 32.40
C SER A 3 -20.17 26.41 32.34
N GLY A 4 -19.61 25.21 32.25
CA GLY A 4 -18.20 24.97 31.93
C GLY A 4 -18.07 24.37 30.55
N SER A 5 -17.88 25.22 29.54
CA SER A 5 -17.54 24.85 28.17
C SER A 5 -16.09 24.38 28.09
N GLY A 6 -15.87 23.06 28.04
CA GLY A 6 -14.59 22.45 27.71
C GLY A 6 -14.48 22.28 26.20
N GLY A 7 -13.85 23.23 25.52
CA GLY A 7 -13.47 23.07 24.12
C GLY A 7 -12.40 21.98 24.02
N GLY A 8 -12.70 20.91 23.27
CA GLY A 8 -11.67 19.97 22.84
C GLY A 8 -10.59 20.70 22.01
N PRO A 9 -9.36 20.15 21.95
CA PRO A 9 -8.31 20.75 21.13
C PRO A 9 -8.81 20.89 19.68
N PRO A 10 -8.52 22.01 19.00
CA PRO A 10 -8.93 22.18 17.63
C PRO A 10 -8.31 21.07 16.79
N VAL A 11 -9.13 20.35 16.05
CA VAL A 11 -8.67 19.45 14.98
C VAL A 11 -7.78 20.30 14.08
N GLU A 12 -6.47 20.05 14.07
CA GLU A 12 -5.55 20.72 13.16
C GLU A 12 -5.80 20.19 11.74
N TRP A 13 -6.82 20.75 11.08
CA TRP A 13 -7.12 20.55 9.67
C TRP A 13 -5.96 20.94 8.72
N LEU A 14 -4.91 21.56 9.28
CA LEU A 14 -3.76 22.12 8.58
C LEU A 14 -2.49 21.27 8.72
N SER A 15 -2.59 19.98 9.08
CA SER A 15 -1.44 19.10 8.83
C SER A 15 -1.15 19.12 7.32
N LEU A 16 0.14 19.23 6.96
CA LEU A 16 0.57 19.29 5.55
C LEU A 16 -0.03 18.13 4.73
N GLU A 17 -0.22 16.98 5.38
CA GLU A 17 -0.81 15.78 4.82
C GLU A 17 -2.32 15.91 4.56
N ASN A 18 -3.08 16.49 5.49
CA ASN A 18 -4.52 16.77 5.30
C ASN A 18 -4.73 17.82 4.21
N VAL A 19 -3.86 18.83 4.15
CA VAL A 19 -3.86 19.86 3.10
C VAL A 19 -3.58 19.23 1.72
N ILE A 20 -2.64 18.28 1.65
CA ILE A 20 -2.34 17.55 0.40
C ILE A 20 -3.52 16.65 0.01
N ALA A 21 -4.07 15.85 0.94
CA ALA A 21 -5.15 14.91 0.65
C ALA A 21 -6.46 15.61 0.23
N VAL A 22 -6.86 16.65 0.97
CA VAL A 22 -8.02 17.48 0.63
C VAL A 22 -7.74 18.25 -0.67
N GLY A 23 -6.53 18.79 -0.83
CA GLY A 23 -6.10 19.48 -2.05
C GLY A 23 -6.22 18.60 -3.30
N THR A 24 -5.75 17.36 -3.24
CA THR A 24 -5.85 16.41 -4.35
C THR A 24 -7.29 16.00 -4.67
N SER A 25 -8.12 15.81 -3.63
CA SER A 25 -9.54 15.46 -3.81
C SER A 25 -10.34 16.59 -4.46
N VAL A 26 -10.09 17.83 -4.02
CA VAL A 26 -10.69 19.03 -4.61
C VAL A 26 -10.23 19.21 -6.05
N LEU A 27 -8.94 19.00 -6.34
CA LEU A 27 -8.42 19.08 -7.70
C LEU A 27 -9.07 18.03 -8.63
N GLY A 28 -9.23 16.78 -8.15
CA GLY A 28 -9.90 15.71 -8.89
C GLY A 28 -11.36 16.03 -9.26
N LEU A 29 -12.07 16.81 -8.44
CA LEU A 29 -13.44 17.27 -8.69
C LEU A 29 -13.51 18.50 -9.59
N LEU A 30 -12.56 19.43 -9.46
CA LEU A 30 -12.56 20.68 -10.22
C LEU A 30 -12.21 20.48 -11.69
N VAL A 31 -11.37 19.50 -12.03
CA VAL A 31 -10.94 19.26 -13.43
C VAL A 31 -12.12 18.87 -14.36
N PRO A 32 -12.97 17.88 -14.03
CA PRO A 32 -14.16 17.57 -14.83
C PRO A 32 -15.13 18.75 -14.96
N ILE A 33 -15.33 19.50 -13.87
CA ILE A 33 -16.23 20.65 -13.84
C ILE A 33 -15.69 21.78 -14.73
N ALA A 34 -14.39 22.09 -14.65
CA ALA A 34 -13.75 23.09 -15.48
C ALA A 34 -13.79 22.69 -16.97
N MET A 35 -13.58 21.42 -17.28
CA MET A 35 -13.66 20.92 -18.65
C MET A 35 -15.09 20.98 -19.20
N PHE A 36 -16.09 20.63 -18.40
CA PHE A 36 -17.52 20.78 -18.73
C PHE A 36 -17.92 22.25 -18.94
N LEU A 37 -17.47 23.16 -18.07
CA LEU A 37 -17.73 24.59 -18.20
C LEU A 37 -17.02 25.21 -19.40
N TYR A 38 -15.81 24.74 -19.73
CA TYR A 38 -15.07 25.16 -20.92
C TYR A 38 -15.81 24.73 -22.19
N ASP A 39 -16.21 23.46 -22.30
CA ASP A 39 -16.95 22.95 -23.47
C ASP A 39 -18.30 23.67 -23.65
N ARG A 40 -18.94 24.08 -22.54
CA ARG A 40 -20.18 24.86 -22.57
C ARG A 40 -19.97 26.35 -22.91
N ARG A 41 -18.79 26.91 -22.65
CA ARG A 41 -18.46 28.32 -22.94
C ARG A 41 -17.80 28.53 -24.28
N VAL A 42 -17.17 27.53 -24.89
CA VAL A 42 -16.62 27.66 -26.24
C VAL A 42 -17.77 27.78 -27.23
N PRO A 43 -17.96 28.95 -27.88
CA PRO A 43 -19.08 29.14 -28.78
C PRO A 43 -18.94 28.19 -29.96
N ARG A 44 -19.87 27.25 -30.11
CA ARG A 44 -20.03 26.44 -31.31
C ARG A 44 -20.33 27.40 -32.46
N ARG A 45 -19.48 27.48 -33.49
CA ARG A 45 -19.64 28.43 -34.60
C ARG A 45 -19.67 27.71 -35.94
N LYS A 46 -20.53 28.18 -36.83
CA LYS A 46 -20.55 27.81 -38.26
C LYS A 46 -19.38 28.52 -38.95
N ARG A 47 -18.54 27.76 -39.66
CA ARG A 47 -17.37 28.32 -40.34
C ARG A 47 -17.17 27.61 -41.66
N ILE A 48 -17.00 28.39 -42.72
CA ILE A 48 -16.53 27.88 -44.01
C ILE A 48 -15.12 28.41 -44.22
N GLY A 49 -14.18 27.49 -44.27
CA GLY A 49 -12.78 27.72 -44.63
C GLY A 49 -12.58 27.49 -46.12
N TYR A 50 -11.73 28.29 -46.76
CA TYR A 50 -11.27 28.01 -48.12
C TYR A 50 -9.75 28.13 -48.26
N ARG A 51 -9.18 27.31 -49.15
CA ARG A 51 -7.75 27.35 -49.47
C ARG A 51 -7.48 26.98 -50.93
N VAL A 52 -6.52 27.69 -51.51
CA VAL A 52 -5.96 27.36 -52.83
C VAL A 52 -4.96 26.22 -52.61
N GLN A 53 -5.26 25.03 -53.11
CA GLN A 53 -4.39 23.85 -53.00
C GLN A 53 -3.34 23.80 -54.12
N MET A 54 -3.65 24.42 -55.26
CA MET A 54 -2.81 24.47 -56.45
C MET A 54 -3.19 25.72 -57.24
N ASP A 55 -2.19 26.43 -57.76
CA ASP A 55 -2.31 27.54 -58.71
C ASP A 55 -1.07 27.44 -59.61
N SER A 56 -1.21 26.75 -60.75
CA SER A 56 -0.07 26.39 -61.59
C SER A 56 -0.27 26.91 -63.02
N PRO A 57 0.73 27.56 -63.62
CA PRO A 57 0.66 27.94 -65.02
C PRO A 57 0.59 26.70 -65.90
N ILE A 58 -0.19 26.78 -66.98
CA ILE A 58 -0.31 25.76 -68.01
C ILE A 58 0.58 26.21 -69.17
N GLY A 59 1.86 25.88 -69.08
CA GLY A 59 2.87 26.30 -70.05
C GLY A 59 4.23 25.74 -69.68
N ASP A 60 4.40 24.44 -69.91
CA ASP A 60 5.67 23.74 -70.20
C ASP A 60 5.45 22.22 -70.11
N GLY A 61 4.97 21.61 -71.21
CA GLY A 61 5.20 20.20 -71.55
C GLY A 61 4.67 19.07 -70.65
N ALA A 62 4.05 19.33 -69.49
CA ALA A 62 3.58 18.26 -68.60
C ALA A 62 2.11 17.87 -68.88
N PHE A 63 1.91 16.66 -69.38
CA PHE A 63 0.59 16.02 -69.56
C PHE A 63 -0.13 15.92 -68.20
N ASN A 64 -1.24 16.65 -68.03
CA ASN A 64 -2.01 16.63 -66.79
C ASN A 64 -3.28 15.77 -66.99
N PRO A 65 -3.40 14.58 -66.39
CA PRO A 65 -4.49 13.62 -66.66
C PRO A 65 -5.90 14.11 -66.27
N ARG A 66 -6.04 15.32 -65.71
CA ARG A 66 -7.31 15.98 -65.38
C ARG A 66 -7.81 16.96 -66.44
N LEU A 67 -7.09 17.14 -67.55
CA LEU A 67 -7.51 18.01 -68.65
C LEU A 67 -8.62 17.40 -69.53
N GLY A 68 -8.99 16.12 -69.31
CA GLY A 68 -10.02 15.42 -70.09
C GLY A 68 -11.42 16.05 -70.03
N ASP A 69 -11.65 16.97 -69.09
CA ASP A 69 -12.92 17.67 -68.90
C ASP A 69 -12.98 19.08 -69.54
N PHE A 70 -11.89 19.57 -70.16
CA PHE A 70 -11.83 20.94 -70.68
C PHE A 70 -11.34 20.98 -72.14
N ASP A 71 -12.18 21.45 -73.06
CA ASP A 71 -11.84 21.70 -74.47
C ASP A 71 -11.86 23.22 -74.74
N VAL A 72 -10.69 23.86 -74.82
CA VAL A 72 -10.60 25.33 -74.98
C VAL A 72 -9.40 25.76 -75.84
N PRO A 73 -9.59 26.58 -76.89
CA PRO A 73 -8.52 27.09 -77.73
C PRO A 73 -7.82 28.32 -77.11
N ASN A 74 -6.48 28.38 -77.28
CA ASN A 74 -5.57 29.50 -76.94
C ASN A 74 -5.13 29.61 -75.46
N MET A 75 -4.00 28.95 -75.12
CA MET A 75 -3.47 28.79 -73.75
C MET A 75 -2.26 29.67 -73.40
N ALA A 76 -2.04 30.80 -74.11
CA ALA A 76 -1.05 31.76 -73.63
C ALA A 76 -1.59 32.39 -72.33
N ASP A 77 -0.85 32.26 -71.22
CA ASP A 77 -1.22 32.74 -69.88
C ASP A 77 -2.40 32.02 -69.20
N ALA A 78 -2.56 30.72 -69.45
CA ALA A 78 -3.54 29.88 -68.73
C ALA A 78 -3.00 29.38 -67.38
N SER A 79 -3.84 29.32 -66.34
CA SER A 79 -3.48 28.74 -65.04
C SER A 79 -4.58 27.83 -64.50
N LEU A 80 -4.20 26.74 -63.84
CA LEU A 80 -5.14 25.81 -63.20
C LEU A 80 -5.16 26.04 -61.69
N VAL A 81 -6.33 26.35 -61.13
CA VAL A 81 -6.52 26.56 -59.70
C VAL A 81 -7.38 25.45 -59.10
N LEU A 82 -6.90 24.82 -58.02
CA LEU A 82 -7.69 23.89 -57.21
C LEU A 82 -8.09 24.56 -55.89
N LEU A 83 -9.32 25.04 -55.79
CA LEU A 83 -9.87 25.70 -54.61
C LEU A 83 -10.62 24.67 -53.75
N ARG A 84 -10.15 24.40 -52.54
CA ARG A 84 -10.88 23.57 -51.55
C ARG A 84 -11.70 24.45 -50.64
N ILE A 85 -12.98 24.10 -50.47
CA ILE A 85 -13.94 24.77 -49.58
C ILE A 85 -14.43 23.72 -48.58
N GLU A 86 -14.38 24.02 -47.29
CA GLU A 86 -14.66 23.07 -46.21
C GLU A 86 -15.41 23.71 -45.03
N ASN A 87 -16.22 22.92 -44.33
CA ASN A 87 -16.73 23.31 -43.03
C ASN A 87 -15.71 22.97 -41.93
N ASP A 88 -14.89 23.95 -41.54
CA ASP A 88 -13.91 23.83 -40.45
C ASP A 88 -14.48 24.27 -39.08
N GLY A 89 -15.80 24.46 -39.00
CA GLY A 89 -16.55 24.76 -37.80
C GLY A 89 -17.01 23.51 -37.05
N SER A 90 -17.60 23.72 -35.87
CA SER A 90 -18.12 22.65 -35.01
C SER A 90 -19.64 22.43 -35.17
N GLN A 91 -20.28 23.13 -36.11
CA GLN A 91 -21.71 23.03 -36.42
C GLN A 91 -21.89 22.73 -37.91
N SER A 92 -22.95 22.01 -38.28
CA SER A 92 -23.36 21.87 -39.67
C SER A 92 -23.78 23.22 -40.26
N VAL A 93 -23.53 23.40 -41.55
CA VAL A 93 -24.02 24.52 -42.35
C VAL A 93 -25.13 23.98 -43.24
N ALA A 94 -26.32 24.55 -43.12
CA ALA A 94 -27.48 24.22 -43.96
C ALA A 94 -27.70 25.27 -45.05
N ASP A 95 -28.56 24.96 -46.02
CA ASP A 95 -28.88 25.78 -47.18
C ASP A 95 -29.39 27.17 -46.78
N ASN A 96 -30.14 27.25 -45.68
CA ASN A 96 -30.70 28.49 -45.14
C ASN A 96 -29.72 29.29 -44.25
N ASP A 97 -28.50 28.80 -44.04
CA ASP A 97 -27.47 29.50 -43.27
C ASP A 97 -26.69 30.52 -44.11
N TYR A 98 -26.68 30.38 -45.44
CA TYR A 98 -26.07 31.34 -46.35
C TYR A 98 -26.87 32.65 -46.34
N THR A 99 -26.19 33.77 -46.07
CA THR A 99 -26.85 35.09 -45.95
C THR A 99 -27.06 35.79 -47.29
N SER A 100 -26.60 35.22 -48.39
CA SER A 100 -26.81 35.76 -49.73
C SER A 100 -28.31 35.85 -50.04
N SER A 101 -28.74 36.97 -50.63
CA SER A 101 -30.09 37.11 -51.18
C SER A 101 -30.23 36.47 -52.57
N GLU A 102 -29.12 36.08 -53.19
CA GLU A 102 -29.09 35.47 -54.51
C GLU A 102 -29.32 33.95 -54.45
N VAL A 103 -29.49 33.32 -55.61
CA VAL A 103 -29.68 31.85 -55.72
C VAL A 103 -28.44 31.12 -55.18
N HIS A 104 -27.25 31.69 -55.36
CA HIS A 104 -25.98 31.14 -54.91
C HIS A 104 -25.61 31.60 -53.48
N GLY A 105 -24.82 30.78 -52.77
CA GLY A 105 -24.42 31.02 -51.38
C GLY A 105 -23.06 31.72 -51.22
N LEU A 106 -22.12 31.44 -52.11
CA LEU A 106 -20.75 31.98 -52.08
C LEU A 106 -20.29 32.38 -53.48
N THR A 107 -19.30 33.26 -53.58
CA THR A 107 -18.70 33.68 -54.85
C THR A 107 -17.19 33.58 -54.73
N ALA A 108 -16.55 32.76 -55.57
CA ALA A 108 -15.09 32.75 -55.68
C ALA A 108 -14.65 33.78 -56.73
N GLU A 109 -13.86 34.76 -56.33
CA GLU A 109 -13.29 35.79 -57.19
C GLU A 109 -11.79 35.51 -57.43
N PHE A 110 -11.40 35.47 -58.69
CA PHE A 110 -10.03 35.29 -59.16
C PHE A 110 -9.52 36.63 -59.71
N THR A 111 -9.00 37.48 -58.83
CA THR A 111 -8.65 38.87 -59.15
C THR A 111 -7.62 38.92 -60.29
N GLY A 112 -7.94 39.70 -61.34
CA GLY A 112 -7.05 39.89 -62.50
C GLY A 112 -6.99 38.71 -63.48
N ARG A 113 -7.87 37.70 -63.35
CA ARG A 113 -7.93 36.53 -64.24
C ARG A 113 -9.35 36.26 -64.72
N THR A 114 -9.50 35.60 -65.86
CA THR A 114 -10.79 35.21 -66.44
C THR A 114 -10.98 33.70 -66.37
N VAL A 115 -12.11 33.27 -65.80
CA VAL A 115 -12.55 31.88 -65.71
C VAL A 115 -13.01 31.40 -67.08
N GLN A 116 -12.35 30.36 -67.58
CA GLN A 116 -12.68 29.69 -68.83
C GLN A 116 -13.57 28.48 -68.61
N ALA A 117 -13.33 27.75 -67.52
CA ALA A 117 -14.13 26.60 -67.14
C ALA A 117 -13.98 26.27 -65.66
N VAL A 118 -14.96 25.56 -65.10
CA VAL A 118 -14.94 25.06 -63.73
C VAL A 118 -15.47 23.63 -63.69
N SER A 119 -14.78 22.76 -62.93
CA SER A 119 -15.20 21.39 -62.62
C SER A 119 -15.20 21.19 -61.11
N VAL A 120 -16.14 20.39 -60.60
CA VAL A 120 -16.27 20.10 -59.17
C VAL A 120 -15.73 18.70 -58.91
N THR A 121 -14.82 18.58 -57.95
CA THR A 121 -14.30 17.29 -57.48
C THR A 121 -14.56 17.14 -55.99
N GLN A 122 -15.06 15.97 -55.59
CA GLN A 122 -15.45 15.69 -54.21
C GLN A 122 -14.75 14.42 -53.69
N PRO A 123 -14.50 14.30 -52.37
CA PRO A 123 -14.12 13.04 -51.74
C PRO A 123 -15.20 11.96 -51.92
N SER A 124 -14.78 10.69 -51.84
CA SER A 124 -15.71 9.55 -51.75
C SER A 124 -16.57 9.63 -50.49
N GLY A 125 -17.88 9.48 -50.61
CA GLY A 125 -18.86 9.47 -49.50
C GLY A 125 -19.73 10.72 -49.36
N ILE A 126 -19.52 11.76 -50.18
CA ILE A 126 -20.37 12.97 -50.20
C ILE A 126 -20.93 13.28 -51.59
N GLU A 127 -21.06 12.26 -52.45
CA GLU A 127 -21.49 12.38 -53.86
C GLU A 127 -22.87 13.03 -54.03
N HIS A 128 -23.70 12.99 -52.99
CA HIS A 128 -25.02 13.63 -52.94
C HIS A 128 -24.95 15.16 -53.14
N LEU A 129 -23.80 15.79 -52.83
CA LEU A 129 -23.59 17.22 -53.01
C LEU A 129 -23.50 17.62 -54.49
N ASN A 130 -23.21 16.70 -55.42
CA ASN A 130 -23.13 17.00 -56.85
C ASN A 130 -24.43 17.58 -57.41
N SER A 131 -25.59 17.19 -56.85
CA SER A 131 -26.90 17.72 -57.27
C SER A 131 -27.06 19.22 -57.02
N HIS A 132 -26.27 19.80 -56.12
CA HIS A 132 -26.28 21.25 -55.86
C HIS A 132 -25.57 22.03 -56.98
N PHE A 133 -24.57 21.48 -57.65
CA PHE A 133 -23.73 22.18 -58.64
C PHE A 133 -24.37 22.19 -60.04
N THR A 134 -25.52 22.84 -60.17
CA THR A 134 -26.23 23.04 -61.44
C THR A 134 -26.50 24.53 -61.68
N ASN A 135 -26.66 24.93 -62.94
CA ASN A 135 -26.99 26.32 -63.29
C ASN A 135 -28.29 26.78 -62.61
N ALA A 136 -29.28 25.88 -62.47
CA ALA A 136 -30.54 26.16 -61.78
C ALA A 136 -30.36 26.56 -60.30
N ASN A 137 -29.29 26.09 -59.66
CA ASN A 137 -28.93 26.41 -58.28
C ASN A 137 -27.89 27.55 -58.19
N GLY A 138 -27.65 28.26 -59.29
CA GLY A 138 -26.72 29.39 -59.36
C GLY A 138 -25.26 28.99 -59.44
N PHE A 139 -24.93 27.79 -59.92
CA PHE A 139 -23.56 27.40 -60.23
C PHE A 139 -23.18 27.86 -61.64
N GLU A 140 -22.52 29.02 -61.75
CA GLU A 140 -22.14 29.62 -63.02
C GLU A 140 -20.77 30.31 -62.87
N HIS A 141 -20.17 30.67 -63.99
CA HIS A 141 -18.95 31.47 -64.02
C HIS A 141 -19.10 32.62 -65.00
N VAL A 142 -18.69 33.82 -64.59
CA VAL A 142 -18.74 35.03 -65.43
C VAL A 142 -17.48 35.83 -65.19
N ALA A 143 -16.76 36.16 -66.27
CA ALA A 143 -15.51 36.89 -66.20
C ALA A 143 -14.53 36.26 -65.20
N GLY A 144 -14.18 36.95 -64.10
CA GLY A 144 -13.25 36.47 -63.08
C GLY A 144 -13.90 35.79 -61.88
N THR A 145 -15.19 35.47 -61.91
CA THR A 145 -15.91 34.92 -60.76
C THR A 145 -16.57 33.58 -61.06
N VAL A 146 -16.69 32.75 -60.02
CA VAL A 146 -17.49 31.52 -59.99
C VAL A 146 -18.51 31.66 -58.88
N THR A 147 -19.80 31.61 -59.21
CA THR A 147 -20.89 31.58 -58.24
C THR A 147 -21.11 30.15 -57.76
N ILE A 148 -21.19 29.96 -56.46
CA ILE A 148 -21.23 28.65 -55.80
C ILE A 148 -22.57 28.53 -55.07
N PRO A 149 -23.39 27.51 -55.39
CA PRO A 149 -24.67 27.24 -54.74
C PRO A 149 -24.60 27.16 -53.22
N ARG A 150 -25.77 27.20 -52.59
CA ARG A 150 -25.92 26.91 -51.16
C ARG A 150 -25.74 25.41 -50.95
N VAL A 151 -24.56 24.99 -50.53
CA VAL A 151 -24.21 23.58 -50.31
C VAL A 151 -24.25 23.26 -48.81
N PRO A 152 -25.11 22.35 -48.34
CA PRO A 152 -25.07 21.91 -46.96
C PRO A 152 -23.80 21.11 -46.67
N LEU A 153 -23.15 21.38 -45.54
CA LEU A 153 -21.88 20.76 -45.14
C LEU A 153 -21.89 20.41 -43.66
N ASN A 154 -21.67 19.14 -43.32
CA ASN A 154 -21.42 18.74 -41.93
C ASN A 154 -20.00 19.14 -41.49
N PRO A 155 -19.71 19.19 -40.17
CA PRO A 155 -18.35 19.43 -39.69
C PRO A 155 -17.33 18.48 -40.33
N GLY A 156 -16.34 19.02 -41.04
CA GLY A 156 -15.31 18.27 -41.75
C GLY A 156 -15.60 17.98 -43.24
N ASP A 157 -16.84 18.17 -43.72
CA ASP A 157 -17.18 17.99 -45.13
C ASP A 157 -16.50 19.07 -45.99
N HIS A 158 -16.10 18.70 -47.21
CA HIS A 158 -15.43 19.60 -48.14
C HIS A 158 -15.61 19.19 -49.60
N PHE A 159 -15.62 20.17 -50.49
CA PHE A 159 -15.57 19.97 -51.94
C PHE A 159 -14.42 20.79 -52.54
N LYS A 160 -14.06 20.50 -53.78
CA LYS A 160 -13.01 21.20 -54.50
C LYS A 160 -13.51 21.68 -55.85
N LEU A 161 -13.14 22.91 -56.21
CA LEU A 161 -13.36 23.48 -57.52
C LEU A 161 -12.04 23.48 -58.26
N LEU A 162 -11.99 22.79 -59.40
CA LEU A 162 -10.91 22.86 -60.36
C LEU A 162 -11.29 23.92 -61.39
N VAL A 163 -10.61 25.06 -61.37
CA VAL A 163 -10.93 26.24 -62.17
C VAL A 163 -9.81 26.48 -63.17
N LEU A 164 -10.18 26.55 -64.44
CA LEU A 164 -9.29 26.93 -65.53
C LEU A 164 -9.39 28.45 -65.74
N LEU A 165 -8.26 29.14 -65.64
CA LEU A 165 -8.16 30.60 -65.72
C LEU A 165 -7.27 31.01 -66.89
N SER A 166 -7.43 32.26 -67.35
CA SER A 166 -6.62 32.90 -68.39
C SER A 166 -6.42 34.40 -68.15
N GLY A 167 -5.45 35.03 -68.81
CA GLY A 167 -5.33 36.49 -68.90
C GLY A 167 -4.59 37.18 -67.74
N GLY A 168 -3.89 36.43 -66.88
CA GLY A 168 -3.09 36.98 -65.78
C GLY A 168 -2.06 35.98 -65.23
N PRO A 169 -1.06 36.45 -64.46
CA PRO A 169 0.00 35.58 -63.93
C PRO A 169 -0.53 34.54 -62.94
N ALA A 170 0.16 33.39 -62.86
CA ALA A 170 -0.06 32.40 -61.79
C ALA A 170 0.21 33.03 -60.41
N GLU A 171 -0.42 32.50 -59.36
CA GLU A 171 -0.41 33.03 -57.98
C GLU A 171 -1.24 34.30 -57.71
N GLY A 172 -2.19 34.63 -58.58
CA GLY A 172 -3.12 35.73 -58.34
C GLY A 172 -3.97 35.55 -57.05
N GLU A 173 -4.50 36.65 -56.52
CA GLU A 173 -5.35 36.61 -55.33
C GLU A 173 -6.66 35.85 -55.63
N VAL A 174 -7.07 34.98 -54.70
CA VAL A 174 -8.36 34.27 -54.74
C VAL A 174 -9.12 34.61 -53.48
N LYS A 175 -10.31 35.20 -53.64
CA LYS A 175 -11.22 35.56 -52.53
C LYS A 175 -12.47 34.71 -52.61
N LEU A 176 -12.90 34.17 -51.48
CA LEU A 176 -14.23 33.60 -51.33
C LEU A 176 -15.11 34.59 -50.58
N ILE A 177 -16.11 35.12 -51.27
CA ILE A 177 -17.04 36.13 -50.80
C ILE A 177 -18.34 35.44 -50.44
N GLY A 178 -18.92 35.81 -49.30
CA GLY A 178 -20.18 35.25 -48.81
C GLY A 178 -20.29 35.38 -47.31
N GLY A 179 -21.50 35.18 -46.79
CA GLY A 179 -21.78 35.27 -45.37
C GLY A 179 -22.57 34.07 -44.87
N LEU A 180 -22.41 33.80 -43.58
CA LEU A 180 -23.13 32.76 -42.85
C LEU A 180 -23.84 33.37 -41.65
N ARG A 181 -25.10 33.00 -41.45
CA ARG A 181 -25.84 33.34 -40.24
C ARG A 181 -25.11 32.72 -39.04
N ASP A 182 -24.82 33.55 -38.04
CA ASP A 182 -24.10 33.15 -36.82
C ASP A 182 -22.72 32.49 -37.10
N GLY A 183 -22.12 32.83 -38.25
CA GLY A 183 -20.89 32.22 -38.74
C GLY A 183 -20.02 33.18 -39.56
N ARG A 184 -18.97 32.65 -40.19
CA ARG A 184 -18.11 33.42 -41.10
C ARG A 184 -17.48 32.55 -42.18
N VAL A 185 -17.19 33.17 -43.31
CA VAL A 185 -16.31 32.63 -44.35
C VAL A 185 -14.92 33.20 -44.13
N HIS A 186 -13.87 32.38 -44.19
CA HIS A 186 -12.49 32.86 -44.05
C HIS A 186 -11.48 32.03 -44.83
N ARG A 187 -10.34 32.65 -45.15
CA ARG A 187 -9.19 31.94 -45.73
C ARG A 187 -8.59 31.01 -44.67
N ASN A 188 -8.38 29.75 -45.01
CA ASN A 188 -7.73 28.78 -44.14
C ASN A 188 -6.25 28.66 -44.51
N SER A 189 -5.36 28.61 -43.51
CA SER A 189 -3.91 28.39 -43.69
C SER A 189 -3.61 26.96 -43.27
N ALA A 190 -3.06 26.12 -44.14
CA ALA A 190 -2.79 24.73 -43.78
C ALA A 190 -1.68 24.63 -42.71
N PRO A 191 -1.85 23.78 -41.67
CA PRO A 191 -0.72 23.22 -40.96
C PRO A 191 0.09 22.33 -41.92
N LYS A 192 1.41 22.29 -41.76
CA LYS A 192 2.32 21.49 -42.61
C LYS A 192 1.98 19.99 -42.51
N PRO A 193 2.27 19.17 -43.54
CA PRO A 193 1.94 17.73 -43.57
C PRO A 193 2.43 16.92 -42.36
N ASP A 194 3.44 17.41 -41.63
CA ASP A 194 4.02 16.76 -40.44
C ASP A 194 3.37 17.15 -39.10
N GLU A 195 2.38 18.05 -39.10
CA GLU A 195 1.71 18.42 -37.86
C GLU A 195 0.62 17.39 -37.51
N LYS A 196 1.04 16.28 -36.89
CA LYS A 196 0.16 15.29 -36.26
C LYS A 196 -0.94 16.02 -35.49
N GLN A 197 -2.18 15.71 -35.85
CA GLN A 197 -3.40 16.17 -35.19
C GLN A 197 -3.21 16.06 -33.68
N ARG A 198 -3.02 17.19 -33.01
CA ARG A 198 -2.83 17.25 -31.58
C ARG A 198 -4.18 16.90 -30.94
N THR A 199 -4.36 15.62 -30.61
CA THR A 199 -5.59 15.04 -30.05
C THR A 199 -6.01 15.66 -28.71
N PHE A 200 -5.14 16.44 -28.07
CA PHE A 200 -5.43 17.20 -26.86
C PHE A 200 -4.99 18.66 -27.01
N SER A 201 -5.91 19.58 -26.72
CA SER A 201 -5.64 21.03 -26.65
C SER A 201 -4.57 21.36 -25.60
N PRO A 202 -3.85 22.48 -25.70
CA PRO A 202 -2.85 22.90 -24.70
C PRO A 202 -3.36 22.88 -23.24
N PRO A 203 -4.59 23.37 -22.92
CA PRO A 203 -5.10 23.26 -21.55
C PRO A 203 -5.41 21.81 -21.14
N ALA A 204 -5.87 20.96 -22.06
CA ALA A 204 -6.11 19.55 -21.76
C ALA A 204 -4.81 18.81 -21.39
N ARG A 205 -3.67 19.14 -22.02
CA ARG A 205 -2.37 18.54 -21.69
C ARG A 205 -1.87 18.93 -20.30
N LEU A 206 -2.04 20.20 -19.92
CA LEU A 206 -1.66 20.67 -18.58
C LEU A 206 -2.51 19.99 -17.50
N LEU A 207 -3.82 19.87 -17.73
CA LEU A 207 -4.74 19.20 -16.81
C LEU A 207 -4.44 17.70 -16.68
N SER A 208 -4.21 16.99 -17.79
CA SER A 208 -3.83 15.57 -17.76
C SER A 208 -2.48 15.34 -17.08
N GLY A 209 -1.50 16.22 -17.32
CA GLY A 209 -0.19 16.16 -16.66
C GLY A 209 -0.29 16.39 -15.15
N ALA A 210 -1.05 17.38 -14.71
CA ALA A 210 -1.29 17.65 -13.29
C ALA A 210 -2.01 16.49 -12.60
N LEU A 211 -3.01 15.89 -13.24
CA LEU A 211 -3.73 14.73 -12.72
C LEU A 211 -2.81 13.51 -12.58
N ALA A 212 -1.98 13.21 -13.59
CA ALA A 212 -1.03 12.12 -13.53
C ALA A 212 -0.01 12.30 -12.38
N LEU A 213 0.49 13.52 -12.19
CA LEU A 213 1.38 13.86 -11.07
C LEU A 213 0.70 13.68 -9.72
N ALA A 214 -0.56 14.10 -9.58
CA ALA A 214 -1.33 13.92 -8.35
C ALA A 214 -1.57 12.43 -8.03
N VAL A 215 -1.90 11.62 -9.03
CA VAL A 215 -2.08 10.16 -8.87
C VAL A 215 -0.78 9.48 -8.49
N LEU A 216 0.35 9.86 -9.11
CA LEU A 216 1.66 9.32 -8.77
C LEU A 216 2.11 9.72 -7.36
N ALA A 217 1.82 10.96 -6.93
CA ALA A 217 2.09 11.40 -5.57
C ALA A 217 1.26 10.61 -4.55
N LEU A 218 -0.03 10.37 -4.82
CA LEU A 218 -0.91 9.57 -3.97
C LEU A 218 -0.45 8.11 -3.87
N ALA A 219 -0.11 7.50 -5.01
CA ALA A 219 0.45 6.14 -5.06
C ALA A 219 1.78 6.06 -4.31
N GLY A 220 2.62 7.10 -4.40
CA GLY A 220 3.86 7.21 -3.62
C GLY A 220 3.62 7.21 -2.12
N ILE A 221 2.64 7.98 -1.62
CA ILE A 221 2.29 8.02 -0.19
C ILE A 221 1.81 6.64 0.30
N ILE A 222 0.98 5.96 -0.49
CA ILE A 222 0.44 4.62 -0.14
C ILE A 222 1.55 3.56 -0.14
N VAL A 223 2.44 3.58 -1.12
CA VAL A 223 3.53 2.60 -1.22
C VAL A 223 4.65 2.86 -0.21
N LEU A 224 4.90 4.13 0.15
CA LEU A 224 5.91 4.52 1.14
C LEU A 224 5.40 4.42 2.59
N ARG A 225 4.08 4.42 2.82
CA ARG A 225 3.48 4.10 4.13
C ARG A 225 3.22 2.59 4.22
N SER A 226 4.21 1.86 4.72
CA SER A 226 4.01 0.49 5.20
C SER A 226 3.39 0.53 6.61
N GLY A 227 2.09 0.21 6.71
CA GLY A 227 1.37 0.00 7.97
C GLY A 227 0.01 0.71 7.96
N ASP A 228 -1.05 0.01 8.36
CA ASP A 228 -2.35 0.62 8.65
C ASP A 228 -2.16 1.78 9.65
N PRO A 229 -2.96 2.85 9.59
CA PRO A 229 -2.83 3.95 10.55
C PRO A 229 -3.13 3.41 11.96
N ILE A 230 -2.09 3.13 12.73
CA ILE A 230 -2.18 2.88 14.16
C ILE A 230 -2.77 4.15 14.77
N GLU A 231 -3.97 4.05 15.34
CA GLU A 231 -4.51 5.12 16.19
C GLU A 231 -3.62 5.21 17.43
N CYS A 232 -2.79 6.24 17.45
CA CYS A 232 -1.87 6.49 18.55
C CYS A 232 -2.62 7.10 19.73
N GLU A 233 -2.76 6.32 20.78
CA GLU A 233 -3.37 6.75 22.04
C GLU A 233 -2.29 7.24 23.01
N GLN A 234 -2.64 8.21 23.84
CA GLN A 234 -1.75 8.78 24.86
C GLN A 234 -2.13 8.30 26.26
N GLY A 235 -1.16 8.32 27.18
CA GLY A 235 -1.37 7.94 28.58
C GLY A 235 -0.31 6.96 29.07
N GLU A 236 -0.59 6.35 30.21
CA GLU A 236 0.29 5.37 30.86
C GLU A 236 -0.28 3.96 30.73
N LEU A 237 0.56 2.98 30.43
CA LEU A 237 0.21 1.57 30.34
C LEU A 237 1.24 0.73 31.08
N THR A 238 0.81 -0.09 32.02
CA THR A 238 1.70 -1.05 32.69
C THR A 238 1.58 -2.43 32.06
N LEU A 239 2.72 -3.02 31.69
CA LEU A 239 2.83 -4.39 31.20
C LEU A 239 3.51 -5.23 32.28
N THR A 240 2.80 -6.23 32.82
CA THR A 240 3.28 -7.07 33.93
C THR A 240 3.28 -8.55 33.55
N GLY A 241 3.79 -9.42 34.42
CA GLY A 241 3.69 -10.87 34.28
C GLY A 241 4.95 -11.55 33.80
N SER A 242 4.85 -12.32 32.71
CA SER A 242 5.87 -13.23 32.20
C SER A 242 7.27 -12.60 32.09
N THR A 243 8.23 -13.19 32.80
CA THR A 243 9.67 -12.87 32.62
C THR A 243 10.25 -13.53 31.37
N ALA A 244 9.61 -14.59 30.86
CA ALA A 244 10.04 -15.30 29.67
C ALA A 244 9.74 -14.48 28.40
N PHE A 245 8.61 -13.78 28.40
CA PHE A 245 8.15 -12.97 27.27
C PHE A 245 8.54 -11.48 27.37
N GLU A 246 9.08 -11.05 28.51
CA GLU A 246 9.53 -9.68 28.74
C GLU A 246 10.43 -9.10 27.61
N PRO A 247 11.42 -9.82 27.05
CA PRO A 247 12.25 -9.27 25.97
C PRO A 247 11.46 -8.90 24.71
N VAL A 248 10.41 -9.66 24.40
CA VAL A 248 9.51 -9.42 23.28
C VAL A 248 8.70 -8.17 23.53
N VAL A 249 8.02 -8.14 24.67
CA VAL A 249 7.13 -7.04 25.07
C VAL A 249 7.90 -5.73 25.18
N ARG A 250 9.12 -5.75 25.73
CA ARG A 250 10.00 -4.59 25.81
C ARG A 250 10.35 -4.02 24.44
N THR A 251 10.76 -4.88 23.51
CA THR A 251 11.10 -4.44 22.15
C THR A 251 9.87 -3.87 21.43
N ILE A 252 8.69 -4.45 21.63
CA ILE A 252 7.43 -3.97 21.03
C ILE A 252 7.00 -2.65 21.66
N ALA A 253 7.07 -2.51 22.98
CA ALA A 253 6.77 -1.28 23.71
C ALA A 253 7.64 -0.11 23.26
N GLU A 254 8.96 -0.28 23.23
CA GLU A 254 9.90 0.75 22.75
C GLU A 254 9.56 1.20 21.31
N ARG A 255 9.18 0.24 20.45
CA ARG A 255 8.76 0.55 19.07
C ARG A 255 7.41 1.26 19.03
N TYR A 256 6.46 0.88 19.88
CA TYR A 256 5.17 1.55 19.98
C TYR A 256 5.34 3.00 20.43
N GLU A 257 6.09 3.24 21.51
CA GLU A 257 6.39 4.59 22.02
C GLU A 257 7.11 5.46 20.99
N SER A 258 8.04 4.87 20.22
CA SER A 258 8.74 5.60 19.14
C SER A 258 7.80 6.08 18.03
N LYS A 259 6.69 5.38 17.79
CA LYS A 259 5.69 5.71 16.78
C LYS A 259 4.59 6.60 17.34
N CYS A 260 4.17 6.36 18.58
CA CYS A 260 3.04 7.01 19.23
C CYS A 260 3.53 7.93 20.36
N GLN A 261 3.82 9.18 19.99
CA GLN A 261 4.25 10.19 20.95
C GLN A 261 3.17 10.43 22.01
N GLY A 262 3.57 10.35 23.29
CA GLY A 262 2.68 10.52 24.44
C GLY A 262 2.11 9.21 25.00
N ALA A 263 2.47 8.05 24.44
CA ALA A 263 2.35 6.78 25.13
C ALA A 263 3.56 6.58 26.06
N ASP A 264 3.29 6.21 27.32
CA ASP A 264 4.28 5.87 28.34
C ASP A 264 4.01 4.43 28.80
N ILE A 265 4.92 3.51 28.48
CA ILE A 265 4.74 2.08 28.74
C ILE A 265 5.76 1.60 29.78
N VAL A 266 5.25 1.25 30.96
CA VAL A 266 6.05 0.73 32.07
C VAL A 266 6.02 -0.80 32.06
N ILE A 267 7.17 -1.44 32.21
CA ILE A 267 7.28 -2.92 32.20
C ILE A 267 7.72 -3.42 33.57
N GLU A 268 6.88 -4.25 34.20
CA GLU A 268 7.07 -4.85 35.51
C GLU A 268 6.94 -6.39 35.47
N ALA A 269 7.82 -7.06 34.72
CA ALA A 269 7.79 -8.53 34.66
C ALA A 269 8.35 -9.17 35.94
N ARG A 270 7.49 -9.88 36.68
CA ARG A 270 7.83 -10.56 37.95
C ARG A 270 7.44 -12.03 38.01
N GLY A 271 6.79 -12.54 36.96
CA GLY A 271 6.24 -13.90 36.89
C GLY A 271 4.78 -13.87 36.48
N SER A 272 4.36 -14.85 35.68
CA SER A 272 3.01 -14.91 35.11
C SER A 272 1.92 -14.94 36.18
N GLU A 273 2.08 -15.74 37.23
CA GLU A 273 1.10 -15.84 38.32
C GLU A 273 1.00 -14.52 39.10
N ASP A 274 2.15 -13.91 39.39
CA ASP A 274 2.24 -12.65 40.14
C ASP A 274 1.57 -11.51 39.36
N GLY A 275 1.90 -11.35 38.07
CA GLY A 275 1.30 -10.31 37.24
C GLY A 275 -0.19 -10.48 36.98
N VAL A 276 -0.64 -11.72 36.72
CA VAL A 276 -2.05 -12.01 36.46
C VAL A 276 -2.90 -11.87 37.73
N SER A 277 -2.42 -12.35 38.89
CA SER A 277 -3.13 -12.20 40.16
C SER A 277 -3.19 -10.73 40.60
N GLN A 278 -2.10 -9.97 40.47
CA GLN A 278 -2.10 -8.52 40.75
C GLN A 278 -3.08 -7.75 39.86
N LEU A 279 -3.19 -8.09 38.57
CA LEU A 279 -4.19 -7.49 37.68
C LEU A 279 -5.61 -7.78 38.16
N ALA A 280 -5.90 -9.02 38.57
CA ALA A 280 -7.21 -9.41 39.08
C ALA A 280 -7.56 -8.66 40.38
N GLU A 281 -6.64 -8.65 41.35
CA GLU A 281 -6.81 -7.92 42.62
C GLU A 281 -6.93 -6.40 42.41
N LEU A 282 -6.21 -5.84 41.43
CA LEU A 282 -6.36 -4.43 41.06
C LEU A 282 -7.74 -4.19 40.46
N GLY A 283 -8.23 -5.07 39.60
CA GLY A 283 -9.57 -4.98 39.01
C GLY A 283 -10.69 -5.00 40.03
N GLU A 284 -10.56 -5.81 41.08
CA GLU A 284 -11.52 -5.83 42.20
C GLU A 284 -11.51 -4.53 43.01
N ARG A 285 -10.33 -3.93 43.21
CA ARG A 285 -10.16 -2.70 44.00
C ARG A 285 -10.46 -1.41 43.22
N SER A 286 -10.04 -1.37 41.96
CA SER A 286 -10.10 -0.21 41.06
C SER A 286 -10.17 -0.67 39.59
N PRO A 287 -11.39 -0.91 39.07
CA PRO A 287 -11.59 -1.30 37.67
C PRO A 287 -10.98 -0.33 36.66
N ASP A 288 -11.00 0.97 36.94
CA ASP A 288 -10.47 1.98 36.03
C ASP A 288 -8.95 1.96 35.96
N ALA A 289 -8.26 1.72 37.08
CA ALA A 289 -6.80 1.55 37.08
C ALA A 289 -6.39 0.26 36.36
N ALA A 290 -7.11 -0.84 36.58
CA ALA A 290 -6.84 -2.13 35.94
C ALA A 290 -6.98 -2.11 34.41
N ARG A 291 -7.76 -1.17 33.85
CA ARG A 291 -7.86 -0.98 32.38
C ARG A 291 -6.58 -0.48 31.74
N SER A 292 -5.66 0.08 32.52
CA SER A 292 -4.34 0.56 32.06
C SER A 292 -3.23 -0.45 32.36
N VAL A 293 -3.59 -1.73 32.54
CA VAL A 293 -2.66 -2.82 32.84
C VAL A 293 -2.93 -4.00 31.92
N ILE A 294 -1.87 -4.58 31.35
CA ILE A 294 -1.91 -5.85 30.61
C ILE A 294 -0.95 -6.82 31.30
N ALA A 295 -1.43 -8.02 31.65
CA ALA A 295 -0.61 -9.06 32.25
C ALA A 295 -0.30 -10.17 31.23
N PHE A 296 0.99 -10.41 30.96
CA PHE A 296 1.45 -11.50 30.11
C PHE A 296 1.65 -12.79 30.88
N SER A 297 1.35 -13.93 30.27
CA SER A 297 1.48 -15.24 30.91
C SER A 297 1.80 -16.35 29.92
N ASP A 298 2.87 -17.11 30.22
CA ASP A 298 3.33 -18.35 29.58
C ASP A 298 2.27 -19.47 29.42
N GLY A 299 1.05 -19.30 29.93
CA GLY A 299 -0.01 -20.29 29.88
C GLY A 299 -1.37 -19.74 30.32
N PRO A 300 -2.44 -20.55 30.18
CA PRO A 300 -3.80 -20.11 30.42
C PRO A 300 -4.09 -19.91 31.91
N MET A 301 -4.47 -18.69 32.30
CA MET A 301 -4.84 -18.30 33.67
C MET A 301 -6.17 -17.55 33.76
N GLY A 302 -6.73 -17.09 32.65
CA GLY A 302 -7.90 -16.18 32.63
C GLY A 302 -9.13 -16.72 33.35
N GLY A 303 -9.44 -18.02 33.20
CA GLY A 303 -10.60 -18.65 33.85
C GLY A 303 -10.51 -18.69 35.38
N ARG A 304 -9.30 -18.81 35.93
CA ARG A 304 -9.07 -18.82 37.39
C ARG A 304 -9.26 -17.43 37.99
N TRP A 305 -8.91 -16.39 37.26
CA TRP A 305 -8.87 -15.00 37.73
C TRP A 305 -9.98 -14.12 37.15
N ASN A 306 -10.91 -14.69 36.37
CA ASN A 306 -11.98 -13.97 35.68
C ASN A 306 -11.47 -12.79 34.81
N LEU A 307 -10.39 -13.04 34.05
CA LEU A 307 -9.76 -12.08 33.15
C LEU A 307 -10.00 -12.45 31.68
N THR A 308 -9.95 -11.44 30.80
CA THR A 308 -10.06 -11.65 29.35
C THR A 308 -8.67 -11.86 28.77
N GLY A 309 -8.43 -13.01 28.14
CA GLY A 309 -7.14 -13.35 27.55
C GLY A 309 -7.15 -13.29 26.03
N THR A 310 -6.09 -12.75 25.45
CA THR A 310 -5.77 -12.83 24.03
C THR A 310 -4.55 -13.72 23.84
N GLU A 311 -4.62 -14.68 22.92
CA GLU A 311 -3.49 -15.55 22.56
C GLU A 311 -2.51 -14.77 21.67
N VAL A 312 -1.27 -14.61 22.14
CA VAL A 312 -0.29 -13.73 21.51
C VAL A 312 0.74 -14.53 20.71
N ALA A 313 1.33 -15.55 21.34
CA ALA A 313 2.37 -16.36 20.73
C ALA A 313 2.42 -17.77 21.32
N LEU A 314 2.78 -18.78 20.54
CA LEU A 314 3.27 -20.06 21.04
C LEU A 314 4.73 -19.91 21.46
N SER A 315 5.00 -20.13 22.75
CA SER A 315 6.31 -20.07 23.37
C SER A 315 6.92 -21.47 23.49
N PHE A 316 8.21 -21.58 23.18
CA PHE A 316 9.00 -22.80 23.37
C PHE A 316 9.97 -22.64 24.52
N PHE A 317 10.09 -23.70 25.32
CA PHE A 317 10.98 -23.73 26.46
C PHE A 317 11.99 -24.87 26.35
N THR A 318 13.07 -24.77 27.08
CA THR A 318 14.17 -25.73 27.04
C THR A 318 14.79 -25.87 28.42
N LEU A 319 15.32 -27.06 28.68
CA LEU A 319 16.24 -27.25 29.78
C LEU A 319 17.59 -26.65 29.39
N VAL A 320 18.26 -26.04 30.37
CA VAL A 320 19.60 -25.48 30.21
C VAL A 320 20.50 -26.07 31.28
N VAL A 321 21.73 -26.42 30.91
CA VAL A 321 22.76 -26.90 31.83
C VAL A 321 23.98 -26.01 31.76
N HIS A 322 24.76 -26.03 32.85
CA HIS A 322 26.04 -25.33 32.91
C HIS A 322 26.92 -25.68 31.69
N PRO A 323 27.66 -24.72 31.10
CA PRO A 323 28.37 -24.92 29.83
C PRO A 323 29.42 -26.03 29.86
N GLY A 324 29.94 -26.36 31.05
CA GLY A 324 30.82 -27.52 31.27
C GLY A 324 30.14 -28.90 31.22
N ILE A 325 28.83 -28.98 30.99
CA ILE A 325 28.06 -30.23 30.91
C ILE A 325 27.64 -30.46 29.46
N ASP A 326 28.21 -31.50 28.83
CA ASP A 326 27.84 -31.93 27.49
C ASP A 326 27.09 -33.28 27.55
N LEU A 327 25.80 -33.24 27.23
CA LEU A 327 24.91 -34.40 27.20
C LEU A 327 24.78 -35.01 25.79
N GLY A 328 25.50 -34.45 24.81
CA GLY A 328 25.45 -34.87 23.42
C GLY A 328 24.10 -34.57 22.74
N PRO A 329 23.93 -35.02 21.48
CA PRO A 329 22.81 -34.62 20.64
C PRO A 329 21.46 -35.21 21.06
N ARG A 330 21.45 -36.22 21.93
CA ARG A 330 20.22 -36.84 22.45
C ARG A 330 19.68 -36.16 23.71
N GLY A 331 20.50 -35.37 24.40
CA GLY A 331 20.10 -34.70 25.64
C GLY A 331 19.61 -35.67 26.71
N LEU A 332 18.52 -35.32 27.38
CA LEU A 332 17.89 -36.13 28.43
C LEU A 332 16.58 -36.73 27.95
N SER A 333 16.29 -37.95 28.37
CA SER A 333 14.95 -38.50 28.23
C SER A 333 13.96 -37.82 29.18
N ALA A 334 12.68 -37.76 28.82
CA ALA A 334 11.65 -37.19 29.71
C ALA A 334 11.59 -37.91 31.07
N ARG A 335 11.93 -39.20 31.11
CA ARG A 335 12.07 -39.96 32.37
C ARG A 335 13.23 -39.45 33.21
N GLN A 336 14.43 -39.32 32.63
CA GLN A 336 15.58 -38.79 33.36
C GLN A 336 15.30 -37.40 33.93
N VAL A 337 14.61 -36.54 33.17
CA VAL A 337 14.22 -35.21 33.67
C VAL A 337 13.29 -35.33 34.89
N ARG A 338 12.28 -36.20 34.84
CA ARG A 338 11.39 -36.44 35.99
C ARG A 338 12.15 -36.93 37.22
N ASP A 339 13.05 -37.89 37.04
CA ASP A 339 13.80 -38.50 38.12
C ASP A 339 14.83 -37.50 38.72
N ILE A 340 15.43 -36.62 37.89
CA ILE A 340 16.30 -35.52 38.33
C ILE A 340 15.50 -34.51 39.19
N TYR A 341 14.37 -34.01 38.68
CA TYR A 341 13.53 -33.03 39.39
C TYR A 341 12.70 -33.64 40.53
N ALA A 342 12.72 -34.97 40.65
CA ALA A 342 12.26 -35.70 41.82
C ALA A 342 13.30 -35.81 42.93
N GLY A 343 14.56 -35.46 42.65
CA GLY A 343 15.69 -35.63 43.56
C GLY A 343 16.17 -37.09 43.68
N GLU A 344 15.79 -37.96 42.74
CA GLU A 344 16.25 -39.36 42.71
C GLU A 344 17.71 -39.45 42.27
N TYR A 345 18.16 -38.49 41.46
CA TYR A 345 19.55 -38.31 41.08
C TYR A 345 20.21 -37.16 41.84
N ARG A 346 21.42 -37.39 42.34
CA ARG A 346 22.20 -36.40 43.10
C ARG A 346 23.48 -35.99 42.37
N ARG A 347 23.96 -36.80 41.43
CA ARG A 347 25.16 -36.56 40.64
C ARG A 347 24.91 -36.87 39.18
N TRP A 348 25.61 -36.15 38.30
CA TRP A 348 25.48 -36.34 36.85
C TRP A 348 25.94 -37.72 36.38
N GLY A 349 26.94 -38.31 37.04
CA GLY A 349 27.37 -39.69 36.78
C GLY A 349 26.27 -40.75 36.92
N ASP A 350 25.28 -40.52 37.78
CA ASP A 350 24.15 -41.42 37.98
C ASP A 350 23.13 -41.33 36.82
N VAL A 351 23.09 -40.18 36.15
CA VAL A 351 22.19 -39.89 35.03
C VAL A 351 22.81 -40.35 33.70
N VAL A 352 24.10 -40.08 33.51
CA VAL A 352 24.86 -40.35 32.28
C VAL A 352 26.13 -41.16 32.59
N PRO A 353 25.99 -42.47 32.88
CA PRO A 353 27.13 -43.31 33.24
C PRO A 353 28.16 -43.40 32.11
N GLY A 354 29.44 -43.52 32.48
CA GLY A 354 30.56 -43.63 31.54
C GLY A 354 31.15 -42.29 31.06
N ARG A 355 30.62 -41.16 31.54
CA ARG A 355 31.21 -39.82 31.35
C ARG A 355 32.06 -39.47 32.57
N GLU A 356 33.36 -39.78 32.52
CA GLU A 356 34.29 -39.64 33.66
C GLU A 356 34.34 -38.21 34.19
N GLU A 357 34.25 -37.22 33.30
CA GLU A 357 34.24 -35.79 33.62
C GLU A 357 33.00 -35.35 34.41
N LEU A 358 31.90 -36.10 34.33
CA LEU A 358 30.64 -35.81 35.03
C LEU A 358 30.40 -36.72 36.25
N ALA A 359 31.23 -37.76 36.43
CA ALA A 359 30.99 -38.82 37.41
C ALA A 359 30.84 -38.29 38.86
N GLY A 360 31.70 -37.35 39.24
CA GLY A 360 31.70 -36.73 40.56
C GLY A 360 30.87 -35.45 40.68
N LEU A 361 30.29 -34.95 39.59
CA LEU A 361 29.69 -33.62 39.55
C LEU A 361 28.29 -33.65 40.22
N PRO A 362 28.06 -32.88 41.31
CA PRO A 362 26.74 -32.78 41.92
C PRO A 362 25.72 -32.17 40.96
N ILE A 363 24.46 -32.60 41.06
CA ILE A 363 23.35 -31.94 40.38
C ILE A 363 22.88 -30.76 41.24
N VAL A 364 22.75 -29.59 40.63
CA VAL A 364 22.13 -28.41 41.22
C VAL A 364 20.88 -28.04 40.42
N LEU A 365 19.71 -28.15 41.03
CA LEU A 365 18.46 -27.73 40.43
C LEU A 365 18.30 -26.21 40.65
N VAL A 366 18.34 -25.46 39.56
CA VAL A 366 18.06 -24.02 39.55
C VAL A 366 16.63 -23.85 39.04
N SER A 367 15.70 -23.75 39.98
CA SER A 367 14.26 -23.66 39.68
C SER A 367 13.74 -22.24 39.85
N ARG A 368 12.48 -22.03 39.45
CA ARG A 368 11.73 -20.80 39.70
C ARG A 368 10.79 -20.97 40.90
N GLY A 369 10.37 -19.87 41.51
CA GLY A 369 9.33 -19.92 42.54
C GLY A 369 7.95 -20.24 41.95
N ASP A 370 6.92 -20.25 42.79
CA ASP A 370 5.53 -20.57 42.41
C ASP A 370 4.90 -19.49 41.53
N GLU A 371 5.49 -18.29 41.50
CA GLU A 371 5.08 -17.17 40.65
C GLU A 371 5.29 -17.41 39.14
N SER A 372 6.10 -18.41 38.78
CA SER A 372 6.57 -18.62 37.41
C SER A 372 5.62 -19.46 36.56
N GLY A 373 5.09 -18.86 35.49
CA GLY A 373 4.40 -19.60 34.42
C GLY A 373 5.30 -20.66 33.79
N THR A 374 6.56 -20.34 33.53
CA THR A 374 7.55 -21.27 32.96
C THR A 374 7.68 -22.57 33.77
N ARG A 375 7.68 -22.46 35.11
CA ARG A 375 7.65 -23.62 36.02
C ARG A 375 6.33 -24.37 35.95
N GLN A 376 5.20 -23.65 35.94
CA GLN A 376 3.88 -24.28 35.84
C GLN A 376 3.78 -25.13 34.56
N ILE A 377 4.23 -24.59 33.41
CA ILE A 377 4.28 -25.32 32.14
C ILE A 377 5.27 -26.49 32.22
N PHE A 378 6.44 -26.32 32.84
CA PHE A 378 7.39 -27.42 33.02
C PHE A 378 6.79 -28.60 33.79
N GLN A 379 6.10 -28.30 34.89
CA GLN A 379 5.43 -29.28 35.74
C GLN A 379 4.34 -30.02 34.97
N ASP A 380 3.48 -29.31 34.24
CA ASP A 380 2.38 -29.93 33.49
C ASP A 380 2.87 -30.71 32.25
N ARG A 381 3.71 -30.07 31.43
CA ARG A 381 4.06 -30.59 30.12
C ARG A 381 5.17 -31.63 30.17
N VAL A 382 6.17 -31.46 31.04
CA VAL A 382 7.37 -32.33 31.10
C VAL A 382 7.30 -33.27 32.30
N LEU A 383 7.17 -32.73 33.51
CA LEU A 383 7.19 -33.52 34.74
C LEU A 383 5.94 -34.38 34.92
N LYS A 384 4.80 -33.96 34.36
CA LYS A 384 3.48 -34.59 34.54
C LYS A 384 3.07 -34.62 36.01
N GLY A 385 3.39 -33.54 36.73
CA GLY A 385 3.14 -33.39 38.16
C GLY A 385 4.02 -32.30 38.78
N TRP A 386 3.85 -32.09 40.07
CA TRP A 386 4.64 -31.12 40.83
C TRP A 386 6.13 -31.49 40.82
N GLU A 387 6.98 -30.47 40.78
CA GLU A 387 8.40 -30.62 41.10
C GLU A 387 8.53 -31.11 42.55
N ARG A 388 9.09 -32.31 42.74
CA ARG A 388 9.09 -32.99 44.06
C ARG A 388 10.33 -32.72 44.90
N ALA A 389 11.45 -32.33 44.26
CA ALA A 389 12.65 -31.98 45.00
C ALA A 389 12.38 -30.76 45.90
N PRO A 390 12.62 -30.85 47.23
CA PRO A 390 12.42 -29.71 48.11
C PRO A 390 13.46 -28.62 47.84
N SER A 391 13.13 -27.35 48.13
CA SER A 391 14.14 -26.29 48.18
C SER A 391 15.12 -26.57 49.33
N THR A 392 16.41 -26.66 49.03
CA THR A 392 17.46 -27.05 49.99
C THR A 392 18.62 -26.06 50.06
N SER A 393 18.62 -25.04 49.20
CA SER A 393 19.67 -24.02 49.14
C SER A 393 19.08 -22.65 48.74
N LEU A 394 19.57 -21.60 49.39
CA LEU A 394 19.21 -20.21 49.07
C LEU A 394 20.15 -19.56 48.04
N ASP A 395 21.38 -20.09 47.90
CA ASP A 395 22.43 -19.54 47.02
C ASP A 395 22.80 -20.48 45.86
N CYS A 396 22.06 -21.58 45.73
CA CYS A 396 22.26 -22.70 44.83
C CYS A 396 23.64 -23.36 44.91
N ARG A 397 24.35 -23.22 46.03
CA ARG A 397 25.62 -23.93 46.22
C ARG A 397 25.39 -25.27 46.90
N PRO A 398 25.98 -26.36 46.36
CA PRO A 398 26.02 -27.62 47.08
C PRO A 398 26.75 -27.48 48.41
N PRO A 399 26.31 -28.18 49.46
CA PRO A 399 27.05 -28.25 50.71
C PRO A 399 28.41 -28.92 50.49
N ALA A 400 29.43 -28.51 51.27
CA ALA A 400 30.77 -29.11 51.21
C ALA A 400 30.77 -30.60 51.56
N THR A 401 29.86 -31.02 52.44
CA THR A 401 29.61 -32.42 52.78
C THR A 401 28.40 -32.93 52.01
N PRO A 402 28.50 -34.06 51.28
CA PRO A 402 27.36 -34.64 50.56
C PRO A 402 26.17 -34.91 51.48
N THR A 403 24.98 -34.55 51.02
CA THR A 403 23.70 -34.75 51.72
C THR A 403 22.84 -35.80 51.02
N ASP A 404 21.81 -36.28 51.71
CA ASP A 404 20.80 -37.19 51.13
C ASP A 404 19.79 -36.51 50.21
N SER A 405 19.83 -35.18 50.12
CA SER A 405 19.02 -34.39 49.21
C SER A 405 19.86 -33.79 48.09
N VAL A 406 19.25 -33.66 46.91
CA VAL A 406 19.77 -32.84 45.81
C VAL A 406 19.78 -31.37 46.23
N THR A 407 20.73 -30.60 45.72
CA THR A 407 20.75 -29.14 45.91
C THR A 407 19.71 -28.53 45.00
N ARG A 408 18.78 -27.75 45.55
CA ARG A 408 17.78 -27.01 44.80
C ARG A 408 17.61 -25.62 45.38
N CYS A 409 17.55 -24.62 44.51
CA CYS A 409 17.21 -23.25 44.85
C CYS A 409 16.08 -22.74 43.93
N GLU A 410 15.47 -21.64 44.33
CA GLU A 410 14.39 -20.98 43.59
C GLU A 410 14.75 -19.52 43.33
N LEU A 411 14.60 -19.07 42.08
CA LEU A 411 14.94 -17.71 41.64
C LEU A 411 13.72 -17.03 41.00
N GLY A 412 13.67 -15.70 41.11
CA GLY A 412 12.48 -14.91 40.72
C GLY A 412 12.34 -14.59 39.23
N SER A 413 13.33 -14.89 38.38
CA SER A 413 13.23 -14.57 36.94
C SER A 413 13.96 -15.58 36.06
N THR A 414 13.56 -15.67 34.78
CA THR A 414 14.25 -16.51 33.79
C THR A 414 15.71 -16.10 33.63
N ARG A 415 16.00 -14.79 33.58
CA ARG A 415 17.38 -14.30 33.50
C ARG A 415 18.22 -14.75 34.68
N ALA A 416 17.70 -14.67 35.91
CA ALA A 416 18.40 -15.13 37.11
C ALA A 416 18.70 -16.64 37.06
N VAL A 417 17.78 -17.46 36.52
CA VAL A 417 18.05 -18.90 36.29
C VAL A 417 19.20 -19.08 35.29
N LEU A 418 19.18 -18.38 34.15
CA LEU A 418 20.25 -18.47 33.15
C LEU A 418 21.60 -18.01 33.70
N ASP A 419 21.64 -16.87 34.41
CA ASP A 419 22.85 -16.36 35.08
C ASP A 419 23.40 -17.40 36.05
N LYS A 420 22.52 -18.00 36.85
CA LYS A 420 22.94 -18.98 37.84
C LYS A 420 23.40 -20.30 37.23
N VAL A 421 22.77 -20.75 36.15
CA VAL A 421 23.20 -21.94 35.41
C VAL A 421 24.55 -21.73 34.73
N GLU A 422 24.80 -20.53 34.21
CA GLU A 422 26.10 -20.11 33.67
C GLU A 422 27.20 -20.15 34.75
N GLU A 423 26.90 -19.70 35.97
CA GLU A 423 27.87 -19.59 37.06
C GLU A 423 28.14 -20.89 37.84
N GLN A 424 27.13 -21.75 38.02
CA GLN A 424 27.18 -22.84 39.00
C GLN A 424 27.50 -24.19 38.33
N PRO A 425 28.68 -24.78 38.57
CA PRO A 425 28.98 -26.12 38.08
C PRO A 425 27.96 -27.13 38.59
N GLY A 426 27.53 -28.02 37.69
CA GLY A 426 26.51 -29.02 38.01
C GLY A 426 25.06 -28.54 37.84
N ALA A 427 24.85 -27.26 37.52
CA ALA A 427 23.52 -26.69 37.42
C ALA A 427 22.71 -27.19 36.21
N VAL A 428 21.43 -27.41 36.46
CA VAL A 428 20.36 -27.57 35.47
C VAL A 428 19.20 -26.66 35.84
N GLY A 429 18.67 -25.95 34.86
CA GLY A 429 17.49 -25.11 34.98
C GLY A 429 16.65 -25.16 33.70
N TYR A 430 15.75 -24.20 33.55
CA TYR A 430 14.89 -24.07 32.38
C TYR A 430 14.70 -22.61 31.99
N SER A 431 14.46 -22.40 30.71
CA SER A 431 14.26 -21.08 30.10
C SER A 431 13.43 -21.22 28.84
N GLU A 432 12.78 -20.14 28.40
CA GLU A 432 12.39 -19.99 27.01
C GLU A 432 13.61 -20.03 26.09
N VAL A 433 13.39 -20.53 24.87
CA VAL A 433 14.46 -20.83 23.91
C VAL A 433 15.17 -19.58 23.44
N GLY A 434 14.45 -18.45 23.31
CA GLY A 434 15.00 -17.16 22.91
C GLY A 434 16.16 -16.71 23.81
N LEU A 435 15.91 -16.52 25.11
CA LEU A 435 16.95 -16.10 26.04
C LEU A 435 18.06 -17.15 26.21
N ALA A 436 17.73 -18.44 26.17
CA ALA A 436 18.75 -19.49 26.21
C ALA A 436 19.70 -19.42 24.99
N LYS A 437 19.16 -19.19 23.78
CA LYS A 437 19.97 -18.98 22.57
C LYS A 437 20.80 -17.70 22.64
N GLU A 438 20.25 -16.61 23.20
CA GLU A 438 20.98 -15.33 23.38
C GLU A 438 22.21 -15.48 24.31
N ARG A 439 22.23 -16.47 25.20
CA ARG A 439 23.40 -16.82 26.03
C ARG A 439 24.54 -17.45 25.22
N GLY A 440 24.25 -18.04 24.06
CA GLY A 440 25.24 -18.74 23.23
C GLY A 440 25.92 -19.86 24.01
N ALA A 441 27.26 -19.98 23.88
CA ALA A 441 28.04 -21.04 24.54
C ALA A 441 28.18 -20.89 26.08
N ARG A 442 27.53 -19.89 26.69
CA ARG A 442 27.57 -19.67 28.15
C ARG A 442 26.61 -20.58 28.91
N VAL A 443 25.67 -21.21 28.23
CA VAL A 443 24.84 -22.31 28.74
C VAL A 443 24.63 -23.33 27.60
N ASN A 444 24.40 -24.60 27.94
CA ASN A 444 24.05 -25.60 26.94
C ASN A 444 22.55 -25.90 27.01
N THR A 445 21.84 -25.80 25.88
CA THR A 445 20.45 -26.23 25.78
C THR A 445 20.37 -27.75 25.68
N VAL A 446 19.34 -28.33 26.30
CA VAL A 446 19.22 -29.79 26.42
C VAL A 446 17.99 -30.28 25.64
N PRO A 447 18.22 -31.13 24.61
CA PRO A 447 17.14 -31.83 23.92
C PRO A 447 16.35 -32.74 24.85
N LEU A 448 15.06 -32.91 24.58
CA LEU A 448 14.19 -33.84 25.29
C LEU A 448 13.87 -35.03 24.39
N ASP A 449 14.23 -36.23 24.82
CA ASP A 449 14.07 -37.47 24.05
C ASP A 449 14.72 -37.40 22.64
N GLY A 450 15.80 -36.60 22.50
CA GLY A 450 16.47 -36.32 21.22
C GLY A 450 15.78 -35.29 20.32
N ASP A 451 14.63 -34.76 20.74
CA ASP A 451 13.94 -33.67 20.05
C ASP A 451 14.42 -32.30 20.55
N TRP A 452 14.66 -31.41 19.59
CA TRP A 452 15.08 -30.04 19.85
C TRP A 452 13.88 -29.09 19.83
N PRO A 453 13.90 -28.02 20.64
CA PRO A 453 12.96 -26.91 20.51
C PRO A 453 13.31 -26.08 19.26
N ASN A 454 12.96 -26.60 18.09
CA ASN A 454 13.24 -25.98 16.80
C ASN A 454 11.93 -25.50 16.15
N GLU A 455 11.78 -24.19 16.07
CA GLU A 455 10.68 -23.47 15.42
C GLU A 455 10.36 -24.05 14.02
N ALA A 456 11.38 -24.24 13.18
CA ALA A 456 11.21 -24.71 11.79
C ALA A 456 10.71 -26.16 11.67
N ARG A 457 10.85 -26.99 12.71
CA ARG A 457 10.32 -28.38 12.71
C ARG A 457 8.88 -28.44 13.21
N ILE A 458 8.39 -27.40 13.87
CA ILE A 458 7.08 -27.38 14.53
C ILE A 458 6.03 -26.72 13.63
N ASP A 459 6.40 -25.76 12.78
CA ASP A 459 5.57 -25.20 11.69
C ASP A 459 4.97 -26.29 10.76
N LEU A 460 5.60 -27.47 10.72
CA LEU A 460 5.18 -28.60 9.88
C LEU A 460 4.17 -29.54 10.58
N GLY A 461 3.63 -29.18 11.75
CA GLY A 461 2.66 -30.00 12.49
C GLY A 461 3.23 -31.33 13.01
N ALA A 462 4.55 -31.51 12.96
CA ALA A 462 5.23 -32.79 13.18
C ALA A 462 6.06 -32.85 14.48
N GLY A 463 6.10 -31.77 15.27
CA GLY A 463 6.96 -31.67 16.45
C GLY A 463 6.39 -32.33 17.70
N ARG A 464 7.04 -33.41 18.16
CA ARG A 464 6.76 -34.13 19.43
C ARG A 464 7.27 -33.41 20.68
N TYR A 465 7.93 -32.27 20.53
CA TYR A 465 8.59 -31.59 21.64
C TYR A 465 7.56 -31.07 22.66
N PRO A 466 7.60 -31.53 23.93
CA PRO A 466 6.50 -31.35 24.86
C PRO A 466 6.53 -29.99 25.57
N TYR A 467 7.69 -29.35 25.69
CA TYR A 467 7.85 -28.17 26.56
C TYR A 467 7.54 -26.87 25.82
N LYS A 468 6.25 -26.62 25.60
CA LYS A 468 5.71 -25.46 24.90
C LYS A 468 4.31 -25.14 25.41
N ASP A 469 3.92 -23.87 25.35
CA ASP A 469 2.55 -23.44 25.62
C ASP A 469 2.28 -22.04 25.06
N ILE A 470 1.02 -21.61 25.09
CA ILE A 470 0.56 -20.33 24.56
C ILE A 470 0.82 -19.21 25.57
N GLU A 471 1.44 -18.14 25.10
CA GLU A 471 1.55 -16.85 25.75
C GLU A 471 0.24 -16.07 25.61
N TYR A 472 -0.33 -15.64 26.73
CA TYR A 472 -1.54 -14.85 26.79
C TYR A 472 -1.25 -13.42 27.21
N ALA A 473 -1.96 -12.44 26.63
CA ALA A 473 -2.11 -11.10 27.17
C ALA A 473 -3.48 -10.98 27.85
N TYR A 474 -3.49 -10.73 29.16
CA TYR A 474 -4.70 -10.60 29.96
C TYR A 474 -5.05 -9.14 30.26
N THR A 475 -6.35 -8.84 30.18
CA THR A 475 -6.95 -7.56 30.60
C THR A 475 -8.08 -7.80 31.59
N PHE A 476 -8.34 -6.79 32.44
CA PHE A 476 -9.52 -6.78 33.31
C PHE A 476 -10.77 -6.39 32.51
N GLY A 477 -11.51 -7.41 32.05
CA GLY A 477 -12.58 -7.23 31.06
C GLY A 477 -12.05 -6.82 29.69
N ARG A 478 -12.92 -6.31 28.82
CA ARG A 478 -12.54 -5.84 27.48
C ARG A 478 -11.86 -4.47 27.59
N ALA A 479 -10.67 -4.34 26.98
CA ALA A 479 -10.00 -3.05 26.84
C ALA A 479 -10.92 -2.02 26.14
N PRO A 480 -11.13 -0.81 26.71
CA PRO A 480 -11.97 0.21 26.09
C PRO A 480 -11.44 0.60 24.71
N ALA A 481 -12.32 0.81 23.74
CA ALA A 481 -11.94 1.36 22.44
C ALA A 481 -11.32 2.76 22.63
N GLY A 482 -10.26 3.06 21.88
CA GLY A 482 -9.49 4.31 22.03
C GLY A 482 -8.69 4.40 23.34
N SER A 483 -8.42 3.28 24.02
CA SER A 483 -7.47 3.24 25.14
C SER A 483 -6.10 2.79 24.69
N LEU A 484 -5.05 3.24 25.38
CA LEU A 484 -3.68 2.80 25.14
C LEU A 484 -3.52 1.27 25.24
N ALA A 485 -4.22 0.61 26.17
CA ALA A 485 -4.25 -0.84 26.26
C ALA A 485 -4.82 -1.51 24.99
N ALA A 486 -5.94 -0.99 24.45
CA ALA A 486 -6.51 -1.50 23.22
C ALA A 486 -5.59 -1.23 22.00
N GLY A 487 -4.99 -0.05 21.93
CA GLY A 487 -4.04 0.31 20.88
C GLY A 487 -2.78 -0.56 20.91
N PHE A 488 -2.25 -0.85 22.10
CA PHE A 488 -1.10 -1.74 22.26
C PHE A 488 -1.43 -3.20 21.90
N LEU A 489 -2.58 -3.72 22.32
CA LEU A 489 -3.05 -5.06 21.93
C LEU A 489 -3.25 -5.17 20.41
N ALA A 490 -3.80 -4.14 19.77
CA ALA A 490 -3.90 -4.09 18.31
C ALA A 490 -2.51 -4.05 17.66
N TYR A 491 -1.56 -3.30 18.23
CA TYR A 491 -0.20 -3.23 17.73
C TYR A 491 0.56 -4.57 17.83
N LEU A 492 0.17 -5.49 18.72
CA LEU A 492 0.74 -6.83 18.74
C LEU A 492 0.48 -7.58 17.42
N ASP A 493 -0.64 -7.31 16.74
CA ASP A 493 -0.96 -7.92 15.44
C ASP A 493 -0.12 -7.36 14.27
N GLU A 494 0.47 -6.18 14.42
CA GLU A 494 1.24 -5.55 13.33
C GLU A 494 2.41 -6.40 12.86
N ALA A 495 2.70 -6.39 11.55
CA ALA A 495 3.76 -7.21 10.95
C ALA A 495 5.13 -7.03 11.63
N VAL A 496 5.42 -5.82 12.12
CA VAL A 496 6.64 -5.52 12.86
C VAL A 496 6.70 -6.20 14.24
N SER A 497 5.56 -6.31 14.93
CA SER A 497 5.42 -6.96 16.22
C SER A 497 5.47 -8.48 16.05
N GLN A 498 4.75 -9.00 15.06
CA GLN A 498 4.80 -10.41 14.66
C GLN A 498 6.22 -10.86 14.31
N LYS A 499 6.96 -10.03 13.55
CA LYS A 499 8.38 -10.28 13.27
C LYS A 499 9.22 -10.28 14.56
N THR A 500 8.95 -9.36 15.48
CA THR A 500 9.69 -9.28 16.76
C THR A 500 9.46 -10.53 17.62
N ILE A 501 8.23 -11.03 17.67
CA ILE A 501 7.87 -12.31 18.33
C ILE A 501 8.71 -13.45 17.75
N ARG A 502 8.78 -13.56 16.41
CA ARG A 502 9.60 -14.57 15.72
C ARG A 502 11.09 -14.41 15.96
N ASP A 503 11.63 -13.20 15.82
CA ASP A 503 13.06 -12.92 16.01
C ASP A 503 13.54 -13.30 17.43
N LYS A 504 12.62 -13.31 18.40
CA LYS A 504 12.86 -13.69 19.79
C LYS A 504 12.60 -15.16 20.09
N GLY A 505 12.25 -15.98 19.11
CA GLY A 505 12.13 -17.44 19.22
C GLY A 505 10.74 -17.95 19.63
N HIS A 506 9.70 -17.16 19.35
CA HIS A 506 8.29 -17.52 19.58
C HIS A 506 7.52 -17.54 18.24
N LEU A 507 6.41 -18.27 18.17
CA LEU A 507 5.55 -18.28 16.98
C LEU A 507 4.30 -17.45 17.25
N PRO A 508 4.01 -16.38 16.49
CA PRO A 508 2.89 -15.52 16.78
C PRO A 508 1.53 -16.16 16.42
N CYS A 509 0.50 -15.91 17.24
CA CYS A 509 -0.84 -16.50 17.06
C CYS A 509 -1.82 -15.61 16.29
N LEU A 510 -1.68 -14.28 16.38
CA LEU A 510 -2.75 -13.34 16.00
C LEU A 510 -3.08 -13.37 14.50
N ARG A 511 -2.08 -13.52 13.63
CA ARG A 511 -2.27 -13.65 12.17
C ARG A 511 -2.25 -15.09 11.67
N GLU A 512 -1.78 -16.02 12.49
CA GLU A 512 -1.53 -17.42 12.13
C GLU A 512 -2.10 -18.32 13.24
N PRO A 513 -3.43 -18.30 13.45
CA PRO A 513 -4.08 -19.00 14.56
C PRO A 513 -3.82 -20.51 14.54
N GLU A 514 -3.58 -21.10 13.36
CA GLU A 514 -3.17 -22.50 13.21
C GLU A 514 -1.86 -22.85 13.94
N GLN A 515 -1.03 -21.86 14.31
CA GLN A 515 0.20 -22.09 15.09
C GLN A 515 -0.07 -22.30 16.58
N CYS A 516 -1.22 -21.86 17.08
CA CYS A 516 -1.52 -21.84 18.51
C CYS A 516 -2.68 -22.77 18.93
N GLY A 517 -3.31 -23.47 17.97
CA GLY A 517 -4.34 -24.47 18.26
C GLY A 517 -4.91 -25.12 17.02
#